data_AF-A0A357JDC7-F1
#
_entry.id   AF-A0A357JDC7-F1
#
_cell.length_a   1.000
_cell.length_b   1.000
_cell.length_c   1.000
_cell.angle_alpha   90.00
_cell.angle_beta   90.00
_cell.angle_gamma   90.00
#
_symmetry.space_group_name_H-M   'P 1'
#
loop_
_entity.id
_entity.type
_entity.pdbx_description
1 polymer ?
#
loop_
_entity_poly.entity_id
_entity_poly.type
_entity_poly.pdbx_seq_one_letter_code
_entity_poly.pdbx_strand_id
1 'polypeptide(L)'
;MVLYQKLNKKINIGNEIMLNDGNDTEIGNQYTSNNFYEVNTKHMCAKCGQEIPDNDLVYEDITKRERFGRLHRTITIGRNYYHRHCFNEISQERNNELIKEKKAQGKKRKLKCFGWSIPIGIVALVISFLSLYYFDQSINLALTILYSILIGYGVFSMIYCIICGSYIGDVFVWCSKLSIKFPGLIFSWSFDGIMWLIGMKILFAIVGFLIGVAAFLLAIVISALLGGVSFPFILIHNIRTNYEDTL
;
A
#
# COMPACT_ATOMS: atom_id res chain seq x y z
N MET A 1 32.27 -6.56 23.88
CA MET A 1 31.34 -5.50 23.40
C MET A 1 31.31 -5.36 21.86
N VAL A 2 31.65 -6.39 21.06
CA VAL A 2 31.76 -6.28 19.57
C VAL A 2 30.99 -7.39 18.81
N LEU A 3 30.37 -8.36 19.49
CA LEU A 3 29.69 -9.50 18.85
C LEU A 3 28.15 -9.36 18.72
N TYR A 4 27.53 -8.35 19.34
CA TYR A 4 26.07 -8.17 19.30
C TYR A 4 25.53 -7.41 18.08
N GLN A 5 26.39 -6.81 17.25
CA GLN A 5 25.93 -5.92 16.16
C GLN A 5 25.62 -6.63 14.83
N LYS A 6 25.94 -7.92 14.66
CA LYS A 6 25.86 -8.58 13.33
C LYS A 6 24.66 -9.49 13.08
N LEU A 7 23.79 -9.76 14.07
CA LEU A 7 22.70 -10.73 13.92
C LEU A 7 21.28 -10.14 13.81
N ASN A 8 21.04 -8.85 14.08
CA ASN A 8 19.66 -8.34 14.11
C ASN A 8 19.15 -7.75 12.79
N LYS A 9 19.77 -8.14 11.67
CA LYS A 9 19.36 -7.72 10.31
C LYS A 9 18.31 -8.71 9.79
N LYS A 10 17.04 -8.30 9.87
CA LYS A 10 15.79 -8.94 9.36
C LYS A 10 15.00 -9.82 10.33
N ILE A 11 14.59 -9.26 11.47
CA ILE A 11 13.34 -9.70 12.11
C ILE A 11 12.28 -8.67 11.74
N ASN A 12 11.39 -9.03 10.80
CA ASN A 12 10.26 -8.20 10.41
C ASN A 12 9.14 -8.49 11.42
N ILE A 13 9.19 -7.79 12.56
CA ILE A 13 8.20 -7.91 13.64
C ILE A 13 6.95 -7.17 13.16
N GLY A 14 5.90 -7.92 12.84
CA GLY A 14 4.58 -7.35 12.64
C GLY A 14 3.97 -7.11 14.01
N ASN A 15 4.00 -5.86 14.47
CA ASN A 15 3.34 -5.44 15.71
C ASN A 15 1.85 -5.25 15.44
N GLU A 16 1.01 -6.19 15.87
CA GLU A 16 -0.38 -5.91 16.22
C GLU A 16 -0.42 -5.69 17.73
N ILE A 17 -0.58 -4.42 18.14
CA ILE A 17 -0.74 -4.02 19.54
C ILE A 17 -2.23 -4.22 19.85
N MET A 18 -2.57 -5.34 20.49
CA MET A 18 -3.89 -5.50 21.11
C MET A 18 -3.82 -4.82 22.49
N LEU A 19 -4.30 -3.57 22.56
CA LEU A 19 -4.61 -2.92 23.83
C LEU A 19 -5.81 -3.64 24.42
N ASN A 20 -5.60 -4.43 25.47
CA ASN A 20 -6.70 -5.00 26.24
C ASN A 20 -7.12 -3.94 27.27
N ASP A 21 -8.03 -3.06 26.85
CA ASP A 21 -8.74 -2.17 27.76
C ASP A 21 -9.71 -3.05 28.57
N GLY A 22 -9.42 -3.19 29.87
CA GLY A 22 -10.19 -4.01 30.79
C GLY A 22 -11.65 -3.57 30.87
N ASN A 23 -12.49 -4.17 30.03
CA ASN A 23 -13.93 -4.21 30.21
C ASN A 23 -14.45 -5.57 29.73
N ASP A 24 -15.00 -6.29 30.71
CA ASP A 24 -15.55 -7.63 30.58
C ASP A 24 -16.67 -7.68 29.53
N THR A 25 -16.56 -8.61 28.59
CA THR A 25 -17.74 -9.20 27.93
C THR A 25 -17.41 -10.63 27.52
N GLU A 26 -18.05 -11.56 28.24
CA GLU A 26 -17.98 -13.00 28.06
C GLU A 26 -18.49 -13.41 26.67
N ILE A 27 -17.64 -14.07 25.87
CA ILE A 27 -18.11 -15.07 24.90
C ILE A 27 -17.17 -16.27 25.00
N GLY A 28 -17.75 -17.36 25.51
CA GLY A 28 -17.03 -18.55 25.96
C GLY A 28 -16.33 -19.35 24.87
N ASN A 29 -15.26 -20.01 25.30
CA ASN A 29 -14.91 -21.32 24.82
C ASN A 29 -14.33 -22.13 25.99
N GLN A 30 -15.05 -23.20 26.34
CA GLN A 30 -14.69 -24.16 27.38
C GLN A 30 -13.41 -24.91 26.97
N TYR A 31 -12.32 -24.72 27.73
CA TYR A 31 -11.23 -25.69 27.80
C TYR A 31 -10.86 -25.94 29.26
N THR A 32 -11.33 -27.09 29.75
CA THR A 32 -10.74 -27.94 30.79
C THR A 32 -10.01 -27.26 31.95
N SER A 33 -10.71 -27.15 33.07
CA SER A 33 -10.13 -26.91 34.39
C SER A 33 -9.23 -28.08 34.80
N ASN A 34 -7.93 -27.92 34.58
CA ASN A 34 -6.93 -28.65 35.33
C ASN A 34 -6.46 -27.74 36.46
N ASN A 35 -6.58 -28.21 37.70
CA ASN A 35 -6.03 -27.57 38.88
C ASN A 35 -4.54 -27.28 38.67
N PHE A 36 -4.21 -26.01 38.46
CA PHE A 36 -2.85 -25.53 38.55
C PHE A 36 -2.71 -24.84 39.91
N TYR A 37 -1.95 -25.49 40.76
CA TYR A 37 -1.12 -24.86 41.80
C TYR A 37 -0.73 -23.44 41.36
N GLU A 38 -1.09 -22.42 42.14
CA GLU A 38 -0.50 -21.09 42.04
C GLU A 38 1.00 -21.24 42.33
N VAL A 39 1.77 -21.61 41.31
CA VAL A 39 3.21 -21.38 41.35
C VAL A 39 3.34 -19.88 41.27
N ASN A 40 3.64 -19.26 42.42
CA ASN A 40 3.98 -17.85 42.55
C ASN A 40 5.30 -17.61 41.78
N THR A 41 5.21 -17.63 40.44
CA THR A 41 6.34 -17.41 39.56
C THR A 41 6.58 -15.93 39.50
N LYS A 42 7.47 -15.45 40.37
CA LYS A 42 7.98 -14.09 40.30
C LYS A 42 8.52 -13.82 38.89
N HIS A 43 7.82 -12.97 38.14
CA HIS A 43 8.22 -12.59 36.80
C HIS A 43 9.33 -11.54 36.86
N MET A 44 10.39 -11.74 36.09
CA MET A 44 11.49 -10.78 35.97
C MET A 44 11.32 -9.90 34.72
N CYS A 45 11.56 -8.61 34.87
CA CYS A 45 11.51 -7.67 33.75
C CYS A 45 12.68 -7.89 32.79
N ALA A 46 12.37 -8.10 31.51
CA ALA A 46 13.38 -8.34 30.48
C ALA A 46 14.27 -7.11 30.19
N LYS A 47 13.87 -5.90 30.60
CA LYS A 47 14.64 -4.66 30.43
C LYS A 47 15.60 -4.40 31.60
N CYS A 48 15.09 -4.38 32.83
CA CYS A 48 15.85 -3.97 34.02
C CYS A 48 16.32 -5.14 34.89
N GLY A 49 15.83 -6.37 34.64
CA GLY A 49 16.20 -7.57 35.39
C GLY A 49 15.63 -7.65 36.81
N GLN A 50 14.77 -6.71 37.21
CA GLN A 50 14.14 -6.69 38.54
C GLN A 50 12.84 -7.49 38.57
N GLU A 51 12.46 -7.96 39.75
CA GLU A 51 11.17 -8.61 39.99
C GLU A 51 10.02 -7.62 39.71
N ILE A 52 8.94 -8.11 39.09
CA ILE A 52 7.77 -7.31 38.74
C ILE A 52 6.68 -7.55 39.78
N PRO A 53 6.17 -6.49 40.44
CA PRO A 53 4.98 -6.61 41.27
C PRO A 53 3.74 -6.84 40.40
N ASP A 54 2.79 -7.65 40.87
CA ASP A 54 1.61 -8.07 40.08
C ASP A 54 0.79 -6.89 39.53
N ASN A 55 0.77 -5.75 40.24
CA ASN A 55 0.06 -4.54 39.83
C ASN A 55 0.69 -3.79 38.63
N ASP A 56 1.93 -4.11 38.25
CA ASP A 56 2.68 -3.39 37.20
C ASP A 56 3.17 -4.31 36.07
N LEU A 57 2.64 -5.53 36.00
CA LEU A 57 2.99 -6.54 35.00
C LEU A 57 2.38 -6.21 33.64
N VAL A 58 3.24 -5.96 32.65
CA VAL A 58 2.86 -5.87 31.24
C VAL A 58 3.60 -6.96 30.47
N TYR A 59 2.90 -7.69 29.60
CA TYR A 59 3.52 -8.73 28.77
C TYR A 59 3.44 -8.39 27.28
N GLU A 60 4.45 -8.83 26.53
CA GLU A 60 4.50 -8.75 25.07
C GLU A 60 4.75 -10.15 24.50
N ASP A 61 3.85 -10.62 23.63
CA ASP A 61 3.97 -11.90 22.94
C ASP A 61 5.05 -11.80 21.85
N ILE A 62 6.08 -12.64 21.93
CA ILE A 62 7.11 -12.76 20.90
C ILE A 62 6.53 -13.62 19.79
N THR A 63 6.15 -12.97 18.69
CA THR A 63 5.69 -13.67 17.48
C THR A 63 6.84 -13.85 16.49
N LYS A 64 6.90 -15.02 15.85
CA LYS A 64 7.78 -15.28 14.71
C LYS A 64 6.93 -15.69 13.53
N ARG A 65 7.29 -15.16 12.35
CA ARG A 65 6.72 -15.61 11.08
C ARG A 65 7.44 -16.85 10.61
N GLU A 66 6.74 -17.97 10.61
CA GLU A 66 7.24 -19.22 10.04
C GLU A 66 6.48 -19.59 8.76
N ARG A 67 7.16 -20.31 7.88
CA ARG A 67 6.63 -20.69 6.56
C ARG A 67 6.02 -22.07 6.67
N PHE A 68 4.72 -22.17 6.51
CA PHE A 68 3.97 -23.43 6.48
C PHE A 68 3.46 -23.66 5.06
N GLY A 69 4.23 -24.43 4.27
CA GLY A 69 3.90 -24.70 2.87
C GLY A 69 3.89 -23.43 2.01
N ARG A 70 2.76 -23.12 1.38
CA ARG A 70 2.55 -21.91 0.55
C ARG A 70 2.12 -20.68 1.34
N LEU A 71 1.82 -20.83 2.64
CA LEU A 71 1.33 -19.75 3.50
C LEU A 71 2.39 -19.39 4.55
N HIS A 72 2.36 -18.14 5.00
CA HIS A 72 3.12 -17.69 6.16
C HIS A 72 2.16 -17.55 7.34
N ARG A 73 2.49 -18.16 8.48
CA ARG A 73 1.72 -18.04 9.71
C ARG A 73 2.60 -17.43 10.80
N THR A 74 2.06 -16.48 11.54
CA THR A 74 2.65 -15.98 12.79
C THR A 74 2.36 -16.97 13.90
N ILE A 75 3.41 -17.46 14.54
CA ILE A 75 3.33 -18.31 15.73
C ILE A 75 3.95 -17.56 16.92
N THR A 76 3.31 -17.64 18.09
CA THR A 76 3.82 -17.13 19.36
C THR A 76 4.84 -18.11 19.94
N ILE A 77 6.09 -17.68 20.13
CA ILE A 77 7.19 -18.52 20.63
C ILE A 77 7.34 -18.39 22.15
N GLY A 78 6.98 -17.24 22.71
CA GLY A 78 7.11 -16.98 24.13
C GLY A 78 6.58 -15.60 24.51
N ARG A 79 6.63 -15.28 25.80
CA ARG A 79 6.18 -14.00 26.35
C ARG A 79 7.34 -13.32 27.07
N ASN A 80 7.54 -12.04 26.80
CA ASN A 80 8.41 -11.19 27.60
C ASN A 80 7.57 -10.38 28.57
N TYR A 81 8.05 -10.23 29.80
CA TYR A 81 7.40 -9.41 30.84
C TYR A 81 8.22 -8.15 31.10
N TYR A 82 7.53 -7.05 31.33
CA TYR A 82 8.10 -5.73 31.58
C TYR A 82 7.31 -5.01 32.68
N HIS A 83 7.98 -4.13 33.44
CA HIS A 83 7.30 -3.09 34.22
C HIS A 83 6.62 -2.10 33.26
N ARG A 84 5.50 -1.49 33.67
CA ARG A 84 4.76 -0.55 32.82
C ARG A 84 5.61 0.66 32.41
N HIS A 85 6.46 1.15 33.32
CA HIS A 85 7.40 2.22 33.01
C HIS A 85 8.44 1.80 31.96
N CYS A 86 9.04 0.63 32.14
CA CYS A 86 10.03 0.09 31.20
C CYS A 86 9.43 -0.20 29.82
N PHE A 87 8.19 -0.70 29.77
CA PHE A 87 7.46 -0.96 28.54
C PHE A 87 7.15 0.35 27.79
N ASN A 88 6.69 1.39 28.49
CA ASN A 88 6.40 2.69 27.89
C ASN A 88 7.64 3.31 27.24
N GLU A 89 8.80 3.26 27.91
CA GLU A 89 10.06 3.74 27.35
C GLU A 89 10.46 2.98 26.07
N ILE A 90 10.38 1.63 26.08
CA ILE A 90 10.70 0.81 24.90
C ILE A 90 9.70 1.09 23.77
N SER A 91 8.42 1.23 24.08
CA SER A 91 7.39 1.56 23.09
C SER A 91 7.65 2.94 22.50
N GLN A 92 8.08 3.91 23.31
CA GLN A 92 8.39 5.26 22.85
C GLN A 92 9.64 5.28 21.97
N GLU A 93 10.70 4.57 22.34
CA GLU A 93 11.91 4.41 21.51
C GLU A 93 11.58 3.76 20.15
N ARG A 94 10.83 2.65 20.16
CA ARG A 94 10.37 1.99 18.93
C ARG A 94 9.50 2.91 18.08
N ASN A 95 8.55 3.61 18.68
CA ASN A 95 7.72 4.57 17.96
C ASN A 95 8.58 5.69 17.34
N ASN A 96 9.57 6.20 18.08
CA ASN A 96 10.50 7.21 17.57
C ASN A 96 11.36 6.70 16.40
N GLU A 97 11.81 5.45 16.45
CA GLU A 97 12.53 4.80 15.35
C GLU A 97 11.64 4.59 14.13
N LEU A 98 10.44 4.03 14.32
CA LEU A 98 9.43 3.85 13.27
C LEU A 98 9.06 5.18 12.62
N ILE A 99 8.91 6.24 13.43
CA ILE A 99 8.68 7.59 12.94
C ILE A 99 9.87 8.01 12.08
N LYS A 100 11.11 7.94 12.57
CA LYS A 100 12.33 8.30 11.79
C LYS A 100 12.42 7.53 10.48
N GLU A 101 12.10 6.24 10.47
CA GLU A 101 12.08 5.42 9.26
C GLU A 101 11.00 5.88 8.28
N LYS A 102 9.77 6.12 8.75
CA LYS A 102 8.69 6.70 7.94
C LYS A 102 9.09 8.08 7.39
N LYS A 103 9.81 8.90 8.17
CA LYS A 103 10.36 10.19 7.70
C LYS A 103 11.38 10.01 6.58
N ALA A 104 12.33 9.09 6.75
CA ALA A 104 13.34 8.80 5.73
C ALA A 104 12.72 8.24 4.44
N GLN A 105 11.71 7.38 4.55
CA GLN A 105 10.98 6.83 3.40
C GLN A 105 10.17 7.90 2.68
N GLY A 106 9.51 8.80 3.41
CA GLY A 106 8.77 9.93 2.83
C GLY A 106 9.65 10.85 1.99
N LYS A 107 10.82 11.27 2.51
CA LYS A 107 11.78 12.10 1.75
C LYS A 107 12.26 11.42 0.47
N LYS A 108 12.59 10.12 0.54
CA LYS A 108 13.02 9.33 -0.64
C LYS A 108 11.91 9.21 -1.67
N ARG A 109 10.65 9.06 -1.25
CA ARG A 109 9.51 9.06 -2.19
C ARG A 109 9.34 10.40 -2.89
N LYS A 110 9.38 11.53 -2.17
CA LYS A 110 9.23 12.88 -2.77
C LYS A 110 10.26 13.13 -3.88
N LEU A 111 11.53 12.81 -3.65
CA LEU A 111 12.60 12.96 -4.66
C LEU A 111 12.38 12.08 -5.88
N LYS A 112 11.92 10.83 -5.69
CA LYS A 112 11.58 9.93 -6.79
C LYS A 112 10.34 10.39 -7.57
N CYS A 113 9.35 10.98 -6.89
CA CYS A 113 8.14 11.52 -7.53
C CYS A 113 8.49 12.65 -8.49
N PHE A 114 9.27 13.64 -8.03
CA PHE A 114 9.68 14.76 -8.87
C PHE A 114 10.65 14.33 -9.98
N GLY A 115 11.60 13.44 -9.68
CA GLY A 115 12.59 12.99 -10.66
C GLY A 115 11.99 12.29 -11.89
N TRP A 116 10.87 11.57 -11.72
CA TRP A 116 10.24 10.82 -12.81
C TRP A 116 9.07 11.57 -13.46
N SER A 117 8.30 12.35 -12.71
CA SER A 117 7.14 13.06 -13.27
C SER A 117 7.52 14.17 -14.25
N ILE A 118 8.55 14.97 -13.92
CA ILE A 118 9.00 16.10 -14.76
C ILE A 118 9.41 15.66 -16.17
N PRO A 119 10.32 14.69 -16.37
CA PRO A 119 10.71 14.30 -17.73
C PRO A 119 9.54 13.72 -18.52
N ILE A 120 8.64 12.95 -17.89
CA ILE A 120 7.49 12.39 -18.59
C ILE A 120 6.49 13.49 -18.99
N GLY A 121 6.27 14.49 -18.13
CA GLY A 121 5.44 15.65 -18.44
C GLY A 121 5.96 16.45 -19.64
N ILE A 122 7.28 16.69 -19.70
CA ILE A 122 7.91 17.40 -20.83
C ILE A 122 7.74 16.62 -22.12
N VAL A 123 8.00 15.30 -22.09
CA VAL A 123 7.83 14.44 -23.27
C VAL A 123 6.37 14.43 -23.74
N ALA A 124 5.41 14.34 -22.82
CA ALA A 124 4.00 14.37 -23.15
C ALA A 124 3.57 15.71 -23.80
N LEU A 125 4.12 16.83 -23.34
CA LEU A 125 3.87 18.16 -23.91
C LEU A 125 4.39 18.23 -25.35
N VAL A 126 5.63 17.82 -25.60
CA VAL A 126 6.23 17.84 -26.95
C VAL A 126 5.43 16.95 -27.92
N ILE A 127 5.06 15.74 -27.49
CA ILE A 127 4.25 14.82 -28.30
C ILE A 127 2.87 15.42 -28.60
N SER A 128 2.20 15.98 -27.60
CA SER A 128 0.86 16.59 -27.77
C SER A 128 0.91 17.78 -28.72
N PHE A 129 1.96 18.62 -28.60
CA PHE A 129 2.18 19.75 -29.50
C PHE A 129 2.37 19.29 -30.95
N LEU A 130 3.25 18.32 -31.19
CA LEU A 130 3.48 17.77 -32.53
C LEU A 130 2.21 17.14 -33.11
N SER A 131 1.50 16.33 -32.31
CA SER A 131 0.28 15.65 -32.76
C SER A 131 -0.79 16.64 -33.19
N LEU A 132 -1.05 17.68 -32.40
CA LEU A 132 -2.04 18.70 -32.73
C LEU A 132 -1.61 19.53 -33.94
N TYR A 133 -0.32 19.84 -34.07
CA TYR A 133 0.22 20.59 -35.20
C TYR A 133 0.08 19.85 -36.53
N TYR A 134 0.29 18.53 -36.56
CA TYR A 134 0.15 17.74 -37.78
C TYR A 134 -1.30 17.39 -38.13
N PHE A 135 -2.16 17.21 -37.13
CA PHE A 135 -3.53 16.76 -37.34
C PHE A 135 -4.45 17.87 -37.84
N ASP A 136 -4.27 19.11 -37.36
CA ASP A 136 -5.20 20.18 -37.66
C ASP A 136 -4.51 21.52 -37.94
N GLN A 137 -4.21 21.76 -39.22
CA GLN A 137 -3.69 23.04 -39.69
C GLN A 137 -4.74 24.17 -39.68
N SER A 138 -6.01 23.85 -39.41
CA SER A 138 -7.11 24.84 -39.43
C SER A 138 -7.37 25.50 -38.08
N ILE A 139 -6.80 24.96 -36.99
CA ILE A 139 -6.91 25.53 -35.64
C ILE A 139 -5.93 26.71 -35.49
N ASN A 140 -6.41 27.79 -34.87
CA ASN A 140 -5.57 28.92 -34.47
C ASN A 140 -4.38 28.43 -33.63
N LEU A 141 -3.16 28.86 -34.00
CA LEU A 141 -1.91 28.50 -33.31
C LEU A 141 -2.00 28.68 -31.77
N ALA A 142 -2.71 29.72 -31.32
CA ALA A 142 -2.93 30.01 -29.90
C ALA A 142 -3.69 28.88 -29.16
N LEU A 143 -4.72 28.28 -29.79
CA LEU A 143 -5.48 27.18 -29.20
C LEU A 143 -4.65 25.90 -29.15
N THR A 144 -3.84 25.64 -30.18
CA THR A 144 -2.93 24.47 -30.22
C THR A 144 -1.94 24.49 -29.06
N ILE A 145 -1.35 25.67 -28.78
CA ILE A 145 -0.44 25.84 -27.64
C ILE A 145 -1.17 25.63 -26.31
N LEU A 146 -2.37 26.22 -26.16
CA LEU A 146 -3.17 26.10 -24.93
C LEU A 146 -3.53 24.64 -24.63
N TYR A 147 -4.05 23.90 -25.62
CA TYR A 147 -4.41 22.49 -25.43
C TYR A 147 -3.20 21.61 -25.16
N SER A 148 -2.06 21.87 -25.80
CA SER A 148 -0.82 21.13 -25.54
C SER A 148 -0.33 21.32 -24.10
N ILE A 149 -0.37 22.55 -23.58
CA ILE A 149 -0.02 22.84 -22.19
C ILE A 149 -0.99 22.16 -21.23
N LEU A 150 -2.30 22.19 -21.53
CA LEU A 150 -3.33 21.58 -20.69
C LEU A 150 -3.15 20.05 -20.60
N ILE A 151 -2.89 19.39 -21.73
CA ILE A 151 -2.63 17.94 -21.79
C ILE A 151 -1.31 17.61 -21.08
N GLY A 152 -0.24 18.36 -21.36
CA GLY A 152 1.06 18.18 -20.71
C GLY A 152 0.96 18.32 -19.19
N TYR A 153 0.22 19.32 -18.70
CA TYR A 153 -0.06 19.50 -17.29
C TYR A 153 -0.87 18.34 -16.69
N GLY A 154 -1.92 17.88 -17.39
CA GLY A 154 -2.74 16.75 -16.94
C GLY A 154 -1.93 15.46 -16.78
N VAL A 155 -1.08 15.14 -17.76
CA VAL A 155 -0.22 13.95 -17.73
C VAL A 155 0.85 14.07 -16.65
N PHE A 156 1.51 15.22 -16.55
CA PHE A 156 2.48 15.50 -15.49
C PHE A 156 1.86 15.30 -14.10
N SER A 157 0.70 15.90 -13.90
CA SER A 157 -0.04 15.86 -12.65
C SER A 157 -0.49 14.44 -12.28
N MET A 158 -1.04 13.70 -13.24
CA MET A 158 -1.44 12.30 -13.07
C MET A 158 -0.27 11.44 -12.58
N ILE A 159 0.87 11.53 -13.27
CA ILE A 159 2.05 10.73 -12.95
C ILE A 159 2.63 11.12 -11.59
N TYR A 160 2.69 12.41 -11.30
CA TYR A 160 3.11 12.90 -9.99
C TYR A 160 2.24 12.30 -8.87
N CYS A 161 0.92 12.32 -9.04
CA CYS A 161 -0.02 11.80 -8.06
C CYS A 161 0.06 10.28 -7.89
N ILE A 162 0.28 9.54 -8.99
CA ILE A 162 0.47 8.08 -8.97
C ILE A 162 1.76 7.71 -8.22
N ILE A 163 2.89 8.37 -8.53
CA ILE A 163 4.19 8.03 -7.90
C ILE A 163 4.21 8.48 -6.42
N CYS A 164 3.53 9.59 -6.10
CA CYS A 164 3.35 10.03 -4.72
C CYS A 164 2.40 9.14 -3.91
N GLY A 165 1.78 8.13 -4.56
CA GLY A 165 0.84 7.17 -3.96
C GLY A 165 -0.33 7.86 -3.28
N SER A 166 -0.91 8.84 -3.97
CA SER A 166 -2.19 9.42 -3.61
C SER A 166 -3.33 8.50 -4.04
N TYR A 167 -4.55 8.79 -3.59
CA TYR A 167 -5.78 8.06 -3.95
C TYR A 167 -5.99 7.93 -5.47
N ILE A 168 -5.43 8.84 -6.27
CA ILE A 168 -5.47 8.79 -7.74
C ILE A 168 -4.83 7.51 -8.29
N GLY A 169 -3.77 7.00 -7.66
CA GLY A 169 -3.14 5.74 -8.05
C GLY A 169 -4.07 4.54 -7.83
N ASP A 170 -4.79 4.52 -6.72
CA ASP A 170 -5.75 3.46 -6.42
C ASP A 170 -6.97 3.53 -7.34
N VAL A 171 -7.46 4.74 -7.66
CA VAL A 171 -8.53 4.95 -8.65
C VAL A 171 -8.10 4.48 -10.04
N PHE A 172 -6.86 4.75 -10.46
CA PHE A 172 -6.33 4.26 -11.73
C PHE A 172 -6.26 2.72 -11.79
N VAL A 173 -5.77 2.09 -10.72
CA VAL A 173 -5.72 0.62 -10.62
C VAL A 173 -7.12 0.03 -10.55
N TRP A 174 -8.07 0.71 -9.91
CA TRP A 174 -9.46 0.27 -9.85
C TRP A 174 -10.13 0.34 -11.23
N CYS A 175 -9.98 1.46 -11.94
CA CYS A 175 -10.53 1.62 -13.30
C CYS A 175 -9.88 0.64 -14.29
N SER A 176 -8.57 0.38 -14.21
CA SER A 176 -7.91 -0.60 -15.10
C SER A 176 -8.30 -2.06 -14.80
N LYS A 177 -8.75 -2.37 -13.58
CA LYS A 177 -9.28 -3.70 -13.21
C LYS A 177 -10.70 -3.95 -13.69
N LEU A 178 -11.39 -2.93 -14.20
CA LEU A 178 -12.78 -3.03 -14.67
C LEU A 178 -12.94 -3.81 -15.99
N SER A 179 -11.86 -4.43 -16.49
CA SER A 179 -11.88 -5.29 -17.67
C SER A 179 -12.81 -6.50 -17.47
N ILE A 180 -13.83 -6.57 -18.31
CA ILE A 180 -14.95 -7.52 -18.22
C ILE A 180 -14.46 -8.92 -18.59
N LYS A 181 -14.67 -9.89 -17.68
CA LYS A 181 -14.48 -11.32 -17.97
C LYS A 181 -15.78 -11.87 -18.56
N PHE A 182 -15.75 -12.27 -19.83
CA PHE A 182 -16.90 -12.89 -20.47
C PHE A 182 -17.15 -14.30 -19.91
N PRO A 183 -18.41 -14.66 -19.56
CA PRO A 183 -18.75 -16.02 -19.14
C PRO A 183 -18.53 -17.00 -20.29
N GLY A 184 -18.05 -18.21 -19.96
CA GLY A 184 -17.67 -19.22 -20.97
C GLY A 184 -18.87 -19.71 -21.80
N LEU A 185 -18.64 -19.99 -23.09
CA LEU A 185 -19.65 -20.59 -23.96
C LEU A 185 -19.88 -22.06 -23.63
N ILE A 186 -21.15 -22.45 -23.56
CA ILE A 186 -21.59 -23.83 -23.47
C ILE A 186 -21.56 -24.40 -24.89
N PHE A 187 -20.85 -25.51 -25.10
CA PHE A 187 -20.69 -26.11 -26.42
C PHE A 187 -21.07 -27.59 -26.41
N SER A 188 -21.54 -28.07 -27.56
CA SER A 188 -21.77 -29.48 -27.83
C SER A 188 -20.48 -30.19 -28.24
N TRP A 189 -20.30 -31.43 -27.82
CA TRP A 189 -19.13 -32.25 -28.13
C TRP A 189 -19.21 -32.83 -29.56
N SER A 190 -19.10 -31.95 -30.56
CA SER A 190 -19.05 -32.29 -31.98
C SER A 190 -17.87 -31.57 -32.65
N PHE A 191 -17.29 -32.16 -33.72
CA PHE A 191 -16.13 -31.59 -34.41
C PHE A 191 -16.40 -30.16 -34.94
N ASP A 192 -17.62 -29.92 -35.41
CA ASP A 192 -18.10 -28.60 -35.84
C ASP A 192 -18.28 -27.64 -34.64
N GLY A 193 -18.75 -28.16 -33.50
CA GLY A 193 -18.83 -27.42 -32.24
C GLY A 193 -17.46 -26.96 -31.71
N ILE A 194 -16.40 -27.72 -31.97
CA ILE A 194 -15.01 -27.35 -31.61
C ILE A 194 -14.51 -26.21 -32.51
N MET A 195 -14.78 -26.25 -33.81
CA MET A 195 -14.38 -25.18 -34.75
C MET A 195 -15.11 -23.87 -34.43
N TRP A 196 -16.39 -23.94 -34.10
CA TRP A 196 -17.19 -22.79 -33.64
C TRP A 196 -16.67 -22.18 -32.33
N LEU A 197 -16.27 -23.02 -31.37
CA LEU A 197 -15.65 -22.60 -30.11
C LEU A 197 -14.37 -21.79 -30.32
N ILE A 198 -13.48 -22.25 -31.21
CA ILE A 198 -12.23 -21.55 -31.52
C ILE A 198 -12.54 -20.18 -32.14
N GLY A 199 -13.49 -20.11 -33.08
CA GLY A 199 -13.89 -18.86 -33.74
C GLY A 199 -14.47 -17.84 -32.74
N MET A 200 -15.43 -18.26 -31.92
CA MET A 200 -16.06 -17.37 -30.93
C MET A 200 -15.09 -16.93 -29.83
N LYS A 201 -14.14 -17.78 -29.43
CA LYS A 201 -13.13 -17.42 -28.43
C LYS A 201 -12.21 -16.29 -28.93
N ILE A 202 -11.85 -16.30 -30.21
CA ILE A 202 -11.06 -15.22 -30.83
C ILE A 202 -11.88 -13.93 -30.89
N LEU A 203 -13.16 -14.01 -31.26
CA LEU A 203 -14.05 -12.85 -31.29
C LEU A 203 -14.21 -12.22 -29.89
N PHE A 204 -14.46 -13.03 -28.85
CA PHE A 204 -14.53 -12.53 -27.47
C PHE A 204 -13.19 -12.00 -26.96
N ALA A 205 -12.07 -12.55 -27.42
CA ALA A 205 -10.75 -12.02 -27.08
C ALA A 205 -10.55 -10.61 -27.69
N ILE A 206 -10.93 -10.41 -28.96
CA ILE A 206 -10.82 -9.11 -29.64
C ILE A 206 -11.77 -8.09 -28.99
N VAL A 207 -13.03 -8.45 -28.75
CA VAL A 207 -14.01 -7.56 -28.10
C VAL A 207 -13.59 -7.23 -26.68
N GLY A 208 -13.14 -8.21 -25.90
CA GLY A 208 -12.61 -8.00 -24.56
C GLY A 208 -11.37 -7.11 -24.55
N PHE A 209 -10.48 -7.27 -25.53
CA PHE A 209 -9.34 -6.39 -25.71
C PHE A 209 -9.77 -4.95 -26.04
N LEU A 210 -10.72 -4.76 -26.96
CA LEU A 210 -11.22 -3.44 -27.34
C LEU A 210 -11.86 -2.71 -26.15
N ILE A 211 -12.71 -3.41 -25.39
CA ILE A 211 -13.35 -2.87 -24.17
C ILE A 211 -12.28 -2.56 -23.11
N GLY A 212 -11.27 -3.43 -22.96
CA GLY A 212 -10.15 -3.20 -22.07
C GLY A 212 -9.35 -1.94 -22.41
N VAL A 213 -9.05 -1.72 -23.70
CA VAL A 213 -8.38 -0.50 -24.17
C VAL A 213 -9.25 0.74 -23.92
N ALA A 214 -10.56 0.67 -24.20
CA ALA A 214 -11.47 1.77 -23.94
C ALA A 214 -11.54 2.12 -22.44
N ALA A 215 -11.66 1.11 -21.56
CA ALA A 215 -11.65 1.30 -20.12
C ALA A 215 -10.31 1.87 -19.61
N PHE A 216 -9.19 1.45 -20.21
CA PHE A 216 -7.87 1.97 -19.90
C PHE A 216 -7.71 3.45 -20.30
N LEU A 217 -8.17 3.83 -21.49
CA LEU A 217 -8.19 5.23 -21.93
C LEU A 217 -9.06 6.10 -21.02
N LEU A 218 -10.24 5.59 -20.64
CA LEU A 218 -11.14 6.26 -19.71
C LEU A 218 -10.46 6.44 -18.35
N ALA A 219 -9.76 5.42 -17.85
CA ALA A 219 -8.98 5.49 -16.61
C ALA A 219 -7.92 6.61 -16.68
N ILE A 220 -7.18 6.71 -17.79
CA ILE A 220 -6.20 7.79 -17.99
C ILE A 220 -6.87 9.16 -17.94
N VAL A 221 -7.99 9.34 -18.64
CA VAL A 221 -8.70 10.63 -18.68
C VAL A 221 -9.21 11.03 -17.29
N ILE A 222 -9.87 10.12 -16.58
CA ILE A 222 -10.35 10.38 -15.21
C ILE A 222 -9.18 10.68 -14.27
N SER A 223 -8.11 9.89 -14.32
CA SER A 223 -6.93 10.10 -13.48
C SER A 223 -6.19 11.40 -13.81
N ALA A 224 -6.17 11.84 -15.06
CA ALA A 224 -5.60 13.12 -15.46
C ALA A 224 -6.46 14.31 -15.00
N LEU A 225 -7.79 14.22 -15.09
CA LEU A 225 -8.71 15.26 -14.60
C LEU A 225 -8.64 15.40 -13.08
N LEU A 226 -8.79 14.28 -12.36
CA LEU A 226 -8.69 14.26 -10.90
C LEU A 226 -7.28 14.64 -10.43
N GLY A 227 -6.26 14.16 -11.13
CA GLY A 227 -4.86 14.54 -10.90
C GLY A 227 -4.69 16.05 -11.02
N GLY A 228 -5.10 16.64 -12.14
CA GLY A 228 -4.99 18.08 -12.40
C GLY A 228 -5.59 18.92 -11.27
N VAL A 229 -6.80 18.59 -10.82
CA VAL A 229 -7.47 19.30 -9.73
C VAL A 229 -6.79 19.07 -8.38
N SER A 230 -6.35 17.83 -8.11
CA SER A 230 -5.78 17.45 -6.81
C SER A 230 -4.31 17.83 -6.62
N PHE A 231 -3.57 18.05 -7.70
CA PHE A 231 -2.15 18.41 -7.66
C PHE A 231 -1.81 19.59 -6.76
N PRO A 232 -2.46 20.77 -6.85
CA PRO A 232 -2.15 21.88 -5.94
C PRO A 232 -2.40 21.51 -4.48
N PHE A 233 -3.48 20.77 -4.19
CA PHE A 233 -3.80 20.34 -2.83
C PHE A 233 -2.78 19.34 -2.29
N ILE A 234 -2.39 18.35 -3.11
CA ILE A 234 -1.39 17.35 -2.75
C ILE A 234 -0.02 18.01 -2.59
N LEU A 235 0.34 18.97 -3.45
CA LEU A 235 1.61 19.69 -3.36
C LEU A 235 1.67 20.53 -2.09
N ILE A 236 0.63 21.31 -1.78
CA ILE A 236 0.56 22.11 -0.55
C ILE A 236 0.59 21.20 0.67
N HIS A 237 -0.19 20.11 0.67
CA HIS A 237 -0.19 19.13 1.75
C HIS A 237 1.19 18.49 1.91
N ASN A 238 1.86 18.11 0.84
CA ASN A 238 3.18 17.48 0.86
C ASN A 238 4.30 18.45 1.29
N ILE A 239 4.13 19.76 1.05
CA ILE A 239 5.04 20.82 1.54
C ILE A 239 4.78 21.11 3.02
N ARG A 240 3.50 21.19 3.45
CA ARG A 240 3.10 21.44 4.85
C ARG A 240 3.37 20.26 5.78
N THR A 241 3.18 19.02 5.30
CA THR A 241 3.48 17.78 6.05
C THR A 241 4.98 17.51 6.20
N ASN A 242 5.78 18.56 6.41
CA ASN A 242 7.01 18.42 7.16
C ASN A 242 6.69 18.03 8.61
N TYR A 243 6.30 16.77 8.80
CA TYR A 243 6.67 15.93 9.93
C TYR A 243 6.32 16.35 11.36
N GLU A 244 5.40 17.30 11.56
CA GLU A 244 4.79 17.57 12.87
C GLU A 244 3.47 16.81 13.04
N ASP A 245 2.70 16.58 11.97
CA ASP A 245 1.32 16.08 12.10
C ASP A 245 1.13 14.57 11.82
N THR A 246 2.21 13.82 11.66
CA THR A 246 2.14 12.33 11.63
C THR A 246 2.59 11.72 12.97
N LEU A 247 2.43 12.49 14.06
CA LEU A 247 2.52 12.03 15.44
C LEU A 247 1.19 11.38 15.86
#